data_AF-A0AAW1LJ76-F1
#
_entry.id   AF-A0AAW1LJ76-F1
#
_cell.length_a   1.000
_cell.length_b   1.000
_cell.length_c   1.000
_cell.angle_alpha   90.00
_cell.angle_beta   90.00
_cell.angle_gamma   90.00
#
_symmetry.space_group_name_H-M   'P 1'
#
loop_
_entity.id
_entity.type
_entity.pdbx_description
1 polymer ?
#
loop_
_entity_poly.entity_id
_entity_poly.type
_entity_poly.pdbx_seq_one_letter_code
_entity_poly.pdbx_strand_id
1 'polypeptide(L)'
;MSRGISRIKHKSCFGRLDAKFGRLLKLLSVRNTNLLNFASVTLRTFGVVSIRSVAMAASEPAGFTNPTNPKEAKSIYEFTANDINGQPVSLEKYKGHVCIIVNVASQCGYTKNNYAELVELDEQFGESKGLKILGFPCNQFGGQEPGDAKEICSFVEKKNVKFDMFEKINVNGNNAHPLYVYLKHKQGGTLGDFIKWNFTKFIIDKNGQPVERHGPSTNPKDLIKSLEKYW
;
A
#
# COMPACT_ATOMS: atom_id res chain seq x y z
N MET A 1 28.04 -4.69 -31.56
CA MET A 1 27.23 -5.13 -30.41
C MET A 1 27.01 -3.92 -29.50
N SER A 2 25.90 -3.18 -29.69
CA SER A 2 25.58 -2.01 -28.86
C SER A 2 24.58 -2.44 -27.79
N ARG A 3 24.98 -2.41 -26.51
CA ARG A 3 24.11 -2.78 -25.39
C ARG A 3 23.17 -1.60 -25.12
N GLY A 4 21.87 -1.83 -25.30
CA GLY A 4 20.82 -0.87 -24.96
C GLY A 4 20.76 -0.66 -23.46
N ILE A 5 21.05 0.55 -23.01
CA ILE A 5 20.82 0.99 -21.63
C ILE A 5 19.32 1.24 -21.50
N SER A 6 18.60 0.30 -20.87
CA SER A 6 17.23 0.53 -20.46
C SER A 6 17.23 1.58 -19.34
N ARG A 7 16.69 2.77 -19.62
CA ARG A 7 16.45 3.79 -18.59
C ARG A 7 15.40 3.29 -17.61
N ILE A 8 15.83 2.84 -16.43
CA ILE A 8 14.94 2.60 -15.29
C ILE A 8 14.27 3.94 -14.96
N LYS A 9 12.95 4.01 -15.15
CA LYS A 9 12.15 5.18 -14.78
C LYS A 9 12.10 5.25 -13.26
N HIS A 10 12.78 6.24 -12.67
CA HIS A 10 12.62 6.60 -11.26
C HIS A 10 11.13 6.87 -10.98
N LYS A 11 10.52 6.01 -10.15
CA LYS A 11 9.28 6.37 -9.43
C LYS A 11 9.71 7.21 -8.23
N SER A 12 9.70 8.55 -8.35
CA SER A 12 9.81 9.39 -7.15
C SER A 12 8.52 9.27 -6.37
N CYS A 13 8.60 9.50 -5.06
CA CYS A 13 7.44 9.38 -4.19
C CYS A 13 6.29 10.26 -4.68
N PHE A 14 6.54 11.43 -5.30
CA PHE A 14 5.48 12.31 -5.83
C PHE A 14 5.42 12.42 -7.37
N GLY A 15 5.99 11.46 -8.12
CA GLY A 15 6.23 11.62 -9.56
C GLY A 15 5.12 11.16 -10.51
N ARG A 16 3.98 11.87 -10.60
CA ARG A 16 3.16 12.14 -11.82
C ARG A 16 1.71 12.53 -11.48
N LEU A 17 1.47 13.81 -11.18
CA LEU A 17 0.13 14.41 -11.36
C LEU A 17 0.05 15.41 -12.54
N ASP A 18 1.16 15.89 -13.09
CA ASP A 18 1.10 17.09 -13.93
C ASP A 18 0.94 16.90 -15.46
N ALA A 19 0.90 15.67 -15.99
CA ALA A 19 0.94 15.49 -17.47
C ALA A 19 -0.37 15.02 -18.13
N LYS A 20 -1.38 14.53 -17.39
CA LYS A 20 -2.60 13.97 -17.99
C LYS A 20 -3.88 14.78 -17.76
N PHE A 21 -3.94 15.67 -16.76
CA PHE A 21 -5.14 16.48 -16.48
C PHE A 21 -5.27 17.74 -17.35
N GLY A 22 -4.16 18.30 -17.84
CA GLY A 22 -4.16 19.54 -18.63
C GLY A 22 -4.76 19.44 -20.04
N ARG A 23 -5.04 18.23 -20.56
CA ARG A 23 -5.59 18.05 -21.91
C ARG A 23 -7.10 17.73 -21.94
N LEU A 24 -7.70 17.42 -20.79
CA LEU A 24 -9.10 17.00 -20.71
C LEU A 24 -10.08 18.15 -20.40
N LEU A 25 -9.59 19.27 -19.84
CA LEU A 25 -10.42 20.42 -19.45
C LEU A 25 -10.69 21.44 -20.56
N LYS A 26 -10.24 21.22 -21.80
CA LYS A 26 -10.52 22.11 -22.95
C LYS A 26 -11.69 21.68 -23.84
N LEU A 27 -12.38 20.57 -23.51
CA LEU A 27 -13.38 19.96 -24.38
C LEU A 27 -14.83 19.94 -23.86
N LEU A 28 -15.13 20.56 -22.71
CA LEU A 28 -16.50 20.56 -22.16
C LEU A 28 -17.11 21.96 -21.91
N SER A 29 -16.49 23.04 -22.39
CA SER A 29 -17.06 24.39 -22.26
C SER A 29 -17.85 24.80 -23.51
N VAL A 30 -18.91 24.08 -23.88
CA VAL A 30 -19.89 24.57 -24.86
C VAL A 30 -21.30 24.06 -24.51
N ARG A 31 -22.15 25.03 -24.14
CA ARG A 31 -23.62 25.08 -24.24
C ARG A 31 -24.45 24.15 -23.34
N ASN A 32 -25.09 24.74 -22.33
CA ASN A 32 -26.54 24.94 -22.40
C ASN A 32 -27.01 26.05 -21.43
N THR A 33 -27.54 27.13 -21.99
CA THR A 33 -28.30 28.19 -21.31
C THR A 33 -29.76 28.07 -21.74
N ASN A 34 -30.68 28.57 -20.89
CA ASN A 34 -32.13 28.77 -21.07
C ASN A 34 -32.97 27.78 -20.23
N LEU A 35 -34.04 28.14 -19.53
CA LEU A 35 -34.78 29.40 -19.40
C LEU A 35 -35.63 29.29 -18.12
N LEU A 36 -35.73 30.40 -17.39
CA LEU A 36 -36.72 30.62 -16.32
C LEU A 36 -38.13 30.66 -16.93
N ASN A 37 -39.14 30.09 -16.26
CA ASN A 37 -40.49 30.66 -16.33
C ASN A 37 -41.36 30.34 -15.11
N PHE A 38 -42.09 31.38 -14.72
CA PHE A 38 -42.96 31.53 -13.57
C PHE A 38 -44.19 30.62 -13.60
N ALA A 39 -44.63 30.15 -12.42
CA ALA A 39 -46.05 29.96 -12.12
C ALA A 39 -46.29 30.08 -10.61
N SER A 40 -46.97 31.17 -10.23
CA SER A 40 -47.63 31.34 -8.93
C SER A 40 -48.88 30.45 -8.90
N VAL A 41 -49.02 29.58 -7.89
CA VAL A 41 -50.31 29.01 -7.50
C VAL A 41 -50.40 28.97 -5.98
N THR A 42 -51.49 29.57 -5.50
CA THR A 42 -51.82 29.86 -4.12
C THR A 42 -52.23 28.62 -3.32
N LEU A 43 -51.68 28.55 -2.10
CA LEU A 43 -52.13 27.90 -0.87
C LEU A 43 -53.41 27.04 -0.91
N ARG A 44 -53.31 25.75 -0.54
CA ARG A 44 -54.31 25.05 0.28
C ARG A 44 -53.76 23.74 0.87
N THR A 45 -53.98 23.62 2.18
CA THR A 45 -54.02 22.41 3.03
C THR A 45 -52.73 21.62 3.28
N PHE A 46 -52.29 21.65 4.54
CA PHE A 46 -51.27 20.80 5.14
C PHE A 46 -51.62 19.31 4.99
N GLY A 47 -50.91 18.62 4.10
CA GLY A 47 -50.78 17.17 4.08
C GLY A 47 -49.31 16.85 4.17
N VAL A 48 -48.86 16.25 5.27
CA VAL A 48 -47.47 15.83 5.49
C VAL A 48 -47.18 14.69 4.52
N VAL A 49 -46.58 14.98 3.37
CA VAL A 49 -46.04 13.96 2.47
C VAL A 49 -44.78 13.41 3.13
N SER A 50 -44.88 12.22 3.72
CA SER A 50 -43.72 11.47 4.19
C SER A 50 -42.92 11.01 2.96
N ILE A 51 -41.94 11.81 2.57
CA ILE A 51 -40.97 11.44 1.56
C ILE A 51 -40.04 10.42 2.24
N ARG A 52 -40.31 9.12 2.04
CA ARG A 52 -39.32 8.09 2.39
C ARG A 52 -38.12 8.28 1.47
N SER A 53 -37.06 8.91 1.98
CA SER A 53 -35.75 8.90 1.35
C SER A 53 -35.27 7.46 1.23
N VAL A 54 -35.43 6.86 0.05
CA VAL A 54 -34.75 5.61 -0.28
C VAL A 54 -33.29 5.99 -0.51
N ALA A 55 -32.46 5.81 0.51
CA ALA A 55 -31.02 5.88 0.35
C ALA A 55 -30.60 4.74 -0.58
N MET A 56 -30.35 5.06 -1.85
CA MET A 56 -29.64 4.17 -2.77
C MET A 56 -28.22 4.02 -2.23
N ALA A 57 -27.92 2.86 -1.64
CA ALA A 57 -26.55 2.48 -1.32
C ALA A 57 -25.75 2.45 -2.62
N ALA A 58 -24.86 3.43 -2.80
CA ALA A 58 -23.89 3.40 -3.88
C ALA A 58 -23.02 2.15 -3.68
N SER A 59 -23.12 1.18 -4.59
CA SER A 59 -22.23 0.04 -4.60
C SER A 59 -20.81 0.54 -4.87
N GLU A 60 -19.92 0.47 -3.88
CA GLU A 60 -18.51 0.77 -4.07
C GLU A 60 -17.94 -0.14 -5.18
N PRO A 61 -17.07 0.38 -6.05
CA PRO A 61 -16.53 -0.40 -7.16
C PRO A 61 -15.82 -1.64 -6.61
N ALA A 62 -16.26 -2.82 -7.05
CA ALA A 62 -15.62 -4.10 -6.77
C ALA A 62 -14.17 -4.04 -7.29
N GLY A 63 -13.20 -3.89 -6.39
CA GLY A 63 -11.78 -3.83 -6.77
C GLY A 63 -10.79 -3.29 -5.74
N PHE A 64 -11.25 -2.69 -4.63
CA PHE A 64 -10.34 -2.05 -3.65
C PHE A 64 -10.64 -2.36 -2.18
N THR A 65 -11.50 -3.34 -1.89
CA THR A 65 -11.88 -3.68 -0.51
C THR A 65 -11.03 -4.83 0.03
N ASN A 66 -10.69 -4.76 1.32
CA ASN A 66 -10.01 -5.84 2.02
C ASN A 66 -11.02 -6.91 2.50
N PRO A 67 -10.59 -8.17 2.74
CA PRO A 67 -11.47 -9.23 3.21
C PRO A 67 -12.12 -8.90 4.56
N THR A 68 -13.40 -9.24 4.71
CA THR A 68 -14.16 -9.02 5.97
C THR A 68 -13.56 -9.80 7.14
N ASN A 69 -13.06 -11.01 6.89
CA ASN A 69 -12.27 -11.78 7.85
C ASN A 69 -10.85 -12.01 7.30
N PRO A 70 -9.87 -11.17 7.67
CA PRO A 70 -8.52 -11.27 7.14
C PRO A 70 -7.83 -12.60 7.41
N LYS A 71 -8.19 -13.31 8.49
CA LYS A 71 -7.55 -14.60 8.86
C LYS A 71 -7.91 -15.75 7.93
N GLU A 72 -9.05 -15.65 7.24
CA GLU A 72 -9.58 -16.68 6.33
C GLU A 72 -9.15 -16.49 4.87
N ALA A 73 -8.57 -15.33 4.55
CA ALA A 73 -8.03 -15.02 3.24
C ALA A 73 -7.09 -16.13 2.76
N LYS A 74 -7.08 -16.36 1.44
CA LYS A 74 -6.26 -17.42 0.83
C LYS A 74 -4.92 -16.93 0.39
N SER A 75 -4.74 -15.65 0.08
CA SER A 75 -3.45 -15.10 -0.35
C SER A 75 -3.34 -13.60 -0.06
N ILE A 76 -2.14 -13.04 -0.18
CA ILE A 76 -1.97 -11.58 -0.13
C ILE A 76 -2.70 -10.84 -1.27
N TYR A 77 -3.10 -11.53 -2.36
CA TYR A 77 -3.71 -10.89 -3.53
C TYR A 77 -5.13 -10.40 -3.28
N GLU A 78 -5.76 -10.84 -2.20
CA GLU A 78 -7.09 -10.38 -1.78
C GLU A 78 -7.04 -9.05 -1.03
N PHE A 79 -5.85 -8.52 -0.75
CA PHE A 79 -5.69 -7.29 0.01
C PHE A 79 -5.40 -6.09 -0.89
N THR A 80 -5.85 -4.93 -0.42
CA THR A 80 -5.50 -3.61 -0.95
C THR A 80 -4.83 -2.81 0.16
N ALA A 81 -3.82 -2.04 -0.20
CA ALA A 81 -3.20 -1.06 0.68
C ALA A 81 -2.91 0.22 -0.10
N ASN A 82 -3.01 1.37 0.56
CA ASN A 82 -2.67 2.64 -0.06
C ASN A 82 -1.15 2.76 -0.21
N ASP A 83 -0.69 3.12 -1.40
CA ASP A 83 0.69 3.57 -1.59
C ASP A 83 0.97 4.82 -0.75
N ILE A 84 2.24 5.22 -0.65
CA ILE A 84 2.63 6.36 0.19
C ILE A 84 1.98 7.71 -0.21
N ASN A 85 1.32 7.78 -1.38
CA ASN A 85 0.57 8.95 -1.85
C ASN A 85 -0.94 8.84 -1.59
N GLY A 86 -1.38 7.81 -0.87
CA GLY A 86 -2.79 7.55 -0.59
C GLY A 86 -3.55 6.94 -1.75
N GLN A 87 -2.88 6.43 -2.79
CA GLN A 87 -3.57 5.75 -3.89
C GLN A 87 -3.74 4.27 -3.57
N PRO A 88 -4.96 3.71 -3.71
CA PRO A 88 -5.18 2.31 -3.39
C PRO A 88 -4.46 1.40 -4.39
N VAL A 89 -3.70 0.43 -3.88
CA VAL A 89 -2.97 -0.58 -4.67
C VAL A 89 -3.46 -1.97 -4.27
N SER A 90 -4.12 -2.65 -5.21
CA SER A 90 -4.38 -4.09 -5.07
C SER A 90 -3.05 -4.84 -5.07
N LEU A 91 -2.87 -5.71 -4.07
CA LEU A 91 -1.66 -6.54 -3.96
C LEU A 91 -1.64 -7.67 -4.99
N GLU A 92 -2.72 -7.91 -5.74
CA GLU A 92 -2.69 -8.78 -6.92
C GLU A 92 -1.64 -8.32 -7.96
N LYS A 93 -1.27 -7.03 -7.95
CA LYS A 93 -0.11 -6.49 -8.69
C LYS A 93 1.17 -7.32 -8.52
N TYR A 94 1.35 -7.99 -7.39
CA TYR A 94 2.53 -8.77 -7.06
C TYR A 94 2.38 -10.27 -7.37
N LYS A 95 1.35 -10.67 -8.11
CA LYS A 95 1.11 -12.06 -8.49
C LYS A 95 2.28 -12.64 -9.29
N GLY A 96 2.72 -13.85 -8.91
CA GLY A 96 3.86 -14.52 -9.55
C GLY A 96 5.24 -14.02 -9.08
N HIS A 97 5.31 -13.05 -8.18
CA HIS A 97 6.56 -12.54 -7.61
C HIS A 97 6.77 -13.05 -6.18
N VAL A 98 8.02 -13.35 -5.85
CA VAL A 98 8.42 -13.50 -4.44
C VAL A 98 8.53 -12.10 -3.84
N CYS A 99 7.91 -11.90 -2.68
CA CYS A 99 7.87 -10.60 -2.02
C CYS A 99 8.52 -10.62 -0.65
N ILE A 100 9.13 -9.49 -0.26
CA ILE A 100 9.41 -9.15 1.14
C ILE A 100 8.40 -8.10 1.58
N ILE A 101 7.59 -8.41 2.58
CA ILE A 101 6.74 -7.41 3.26
C ILE A 101 7.38 -7.06 4.59
N VAL A 102 7.63 -5.77 4.83
CA VAL A 102 8.38 -5.31 6.02
C VAL A 102 7.73 -4.08 6.66
N ASN A 103 7.62 -4.07 8.00
CA ASN A 103 7.22 -2.87 8.74
C ASN A 103 8.46 -2.02 9.02
N VAL A 104 8.47 -0.76 8.60
CA VAL A 104 9.67 0.10 8.63
C VAL A 104 9.50 1.30 9.54
N ALA A 105 10.63 1.89 9.93
CA ALA A 105 10.71 3.12 10.68
C ALA A 105 12.00 3.89 10.33
N SER A 106 12.00 5.19 10.52
CA SER A 106 13.00 6.17 10.07
C SER A 106 13.93 6.57 11.21
N GLN A 107 13.47 6.44 12.46
CA GLN A 107 14.19 6.82 13.67
C GLN A 107 14.47 5.61 14.58
N CYS A 108 14.77 4.46 14.00
CA CYS A 108 15.10 3.24 14.72
C CYS A 108 16.60 2.93 14.61
N GLY A 109 17.19 2.31 15.65
CA GLY A 109 18.59 1.87 15.62
C GLY A 109 18.92 0.90 14.48
N TYR A 110 17.90 0.19 13.96
CA TYR A 110 18.02 -0.73 12.83
C TYR A 110 17.85 -0.09 11.46
N THR A 111 17.40 1.17 11.40
CA THR A 111 17.01 1.86 10.15
C THR A 111 18.16 1.92 9.14
N LYS A 112 19.36 2.30 9.58
CA LYS A 112 20.50 2.50 8.67
C LYS A 112 20.82 1.24 7.88
N ASN A 113 20.99 0.11 8.57
CA ASN A 113 21.38 -1.15 7.93
C ASN A 113 20.20 -1.76 7.15
N ASN A 114 18.99 -1.75 7.72
CA ASN A 114 17.85 -2.38 7.05
C ASN A 114 17.50 -1.71 5.72
N TYR A 115 17.45 -0.38 5.66
CA TYR A 115 17.18 0.30 4.39
C TYR A 115 18.30 0.08 3.37
N ALA A 116 19.56 0.17 3.79
CA ALA A 116 20.70 -0.04 2.89
C ALA A 116 20.67 -1.44 2.26
N GLU A 117 20.43 -2.47 3.07
CA GLU A 117 20.42 -3.85 2.58
C GLU A 117 19.15 -4.19 1.79
N LEU A 118 17.99 -3.64 2.14
CA LEU A 118 16.77 -3.82 1.33
C LEU A 118 16.92 -3.19 -0.07
N VAL A 119 17.55 -2.01 -0.14
CA VAL A 119 17.86 -1.35 -1.44
C VAL A 119 18.80 -2.24 -2.25
N GLU A 120 19.85 -2.76 -1.63
CA GLU A 120 20.79 -3.65 -2.32
C GLU A 120 20.11 -4.94 -2.84
N LEU A 121 19.21 -5.54 -2.06
CA LEU A 121 18.44 -6.70 -2.52
C LEU A 121 17.52 -6.36 -3.70
N ASP A 122 16.83 -5.21 -3.65
CA ASP A 122 15.95 -4.76 -4.73
C ASP A 122 16.75 -4.51 -6.02
N GLU A 123 17.90 -3.85 -5.92
CA GLU A 123 18.81 -3.61 -7.05
C GLU A 123 19.34 -4.92 -7.66
N GLN A 124 19.74 -5.89 -6.83
CA GLN A 124 20.32 -7.14 -7.30
C GLN A 124 19.28 -8.11 -7.88
N PHE A 125 18.11 -8.23 -7.23
CA PHE A 125 17.16 -9.32 -7.48
C PHE A 125 15.80 -8.85 -8.03
N GLY A 126 15.51 -7.55 -8.00
CA GLY A 126 14.23 -6.99 -8.42
C GLY A 126 13.89 -7.28 -9.89
N GLU A 127 14.88 -7.12 -10.78
CA GLU A 127 14.74 -7.44 -12.21
C GLU A 127 15.17 -8.88 -12.52
N SER A 128 16.31 -9.33 -11.98
CA SER A 128 16.93 -10.60 -12.35
C SER A 128 16.17 -11.83 -11.85
N LYS A 129 15.48 -11.72 -10.71
CA LYS A 129 14.70 -12.79 -10.08
C LYS A 129 13.23 -12.41 -9.86
N GLY A 130 12.87 -11.15 -10.14
CA GLY A 130 11.52 -10.67 -9.95
C GLY A 130 11.16 -10.38 -8.50
N LEU A 131 12.15 -10.06 -7.63
CA LEU A 131 11.89 -9.65 -6.24
C LEU A 131 11.00 -8.40 -6.20
N LYS A 132 10.11 -8.37 -5.22
CA LYS A 132 9.32 -7.18 -4.86
C LYS A 132 9.44 -6.93 -3.37
N ILE A 133 9.78 -5.71 -2.98
CA ILE A 133 9.83 -5.31 -1.57
C ILE A 133 8.69 -4.31 -1.32
N LEU A 134 7.93 -4.51 -0.26
CA LEU A 134 6.81 -3.68 0.15
C LEU A 134 7.08 -3.14 1.56
N GLY A 135 7.37 -1.84 1.65
CA GLY A 135 7.67 -1.15 2.90
C GLY A 135 6.43 -0.48 3.50
N PHE A 136 6.09 -0.86 4.74
CA PHE A 136 4.95 -0.31 5.49
C PHE A 136 5.44 0.48 6.72
N PRO A 137 5.49 1.82 6.67
CA PRO A 137 5.84 2.63 7.82
C PRO A 137 4.91 2.34 9.02
N CYS A 138 5.45 2.31 10.24
CA CYS A 138 4.65 2.05 11.44
C CYS A 138 5.20 2.78 12.68
N ASN A 139 4.34 3.51 13.38
CA ASN A 139 4.74 4.31 14.55
C ASN A 139 4.51 3.61 15.90
N GLN A 140 4.07 2.35 15.92
CA GLN A 140 3.69 1.65 17.16
C GLN A 140 4.88 1.26 18.04
N PHE A 141 6.11 1.38 17.54
CA PHE A 141 7.32 0.89 18.21
C PHE A 141 8.21 2.07 18.61
N GLY A 142 8.08 2.50 19.87
CA GLY A 142 8.87 3.60 20.43
C GLY A 142 8.66 4.95 19.76
N GLY A 143 7.57 5.14 19.00
CA GLY A 143 7.31 6.40 18.29
C GLY A 143 8.35 6.70 17.20
N GLN A 144 8.98 5.67 16.63
CA GLN A 144 10.14 5.81 15.72
C GLN A 144 9.78 6.10 14.25
N GLU A 145 8.50 6.30 13.94
CA GLU A 145 8.00 6.79 12.64
C GLU A 145 7.01 7.95 12.82
N PRO A 146 7.44 9.06 13.46
CA PRO A 146 6.53 10.14 13.84
C PRO A 146 6.03 10.93 12.63
N GLY A 147 6.86 11.01 11.57
CA GLY A 147 6.62 11.89 10.44
C GLY A 147 5.40 11.53 9.59
N ASP A 148 4.90 12.51 8.85
CA ASP A 148 3.82 12.34 7.89
C ASP A 148 4.29 11.67 6.58
N ALA A 149 3.37 11.44 5.64
CA ALA A 149 3.70 10.82 4.36
C ALA A 149 4.80 11.59 3.59
N LYS A 150 4.80 12.93 3.60
CA LYS A 150 5.79 13.74 2.87
C LYS A 150 7.17 13.65 3.50
N GLU A 151 7.24 13.64 4.83
CA GLU A 151 8.48 13.48 5.57
C GLU A 151 9.08 12.09 5.36
N ILE A 152 8.23 11.04 5.38
CA ILE A 152 8.65 9.67 5.10
C ILE A 152 9.14 9.54 3.65
N CYS A 153 8.41 10.10 2.67
CA CYS A 153 8.85 10.16 1.27
C CYS A 153 10.25 10.79 1.14
N SER A 154 10.44 11.95 1.76
CA SER A 154 11.72 12.67 1.74
C SER A 154 12.84 11.85 2.39
N PHE A 155 12.52 11.09 3.44
CA PHE A 155 13.47 10.19 4.09
C PHE A 155 13.89 9.04 3.17
N VAL A 156 12.93 8.32 2.57
CA VAL A 156 13.23 7.14 1.75
C VAL A 156 13.89 7.52 0.41
N GLU A 157 13.59 8.70 -0.14
CA GLU A 157 14.29 9.23 -1.33
C GLU A 157 15.78 9.44 -1.05
N LYS A 158 16.14 10.00 0.10
CA LYS A 158 17.55 10.16 0.54
C LYS A 158 18.26 8.82 0.76
N LYS A 159 17.51 7.73 0.96
CA LYS A 159 18.03 6.37 1.10
C LYS A 159 18.10 5.61 -0.22
N ASN A 160 17.77 6.26 -1.35
CA ASN A 160 17.68 5.64 -2.67
C ASN A 160 16.69 4.48 -2.76
N VAL A 161 15.63 4.49 -1.95
CA VAL A 161 14.57 3.47 -2.07
C VAL A 161 13.91 3.55 -3.45
N LYS A 162 13.69 2.39 -4.05
CA LYS A 162 13.04 2.20 -5.36
C LYS A 162 11.88 1.20 -5.31
N PHE A 163 11.89 0.32 -4.31
CA PHE A 163 10.80 -0.58 -4.00
C PHE A 163 9.55 0.16 -3.51
N ASP A 164 8.42 -0.54 -3.50
CA ASP A 164 7.11 0.07 -3.28
C ASP A 164 6.92 0.43 -1.79
N MET A 165 6.62 1.70 -1.51
CA MET A 165 6.32 2.23 -0.18
C MET A 165 4.83 2.50 -0.04
N PHE A 166 4.29 2.18 1.13
CA PHE A 166 2.88 2.33 1.46
C PHE A 166 2.65 3.41 2.54
N GLU A 167 1.39 3.75 2.76
CA GLU A 167 1.00 4.61 3.87
C GLU A 167 1.41 4.02 5.23
N LYS A 168 1.55 4.92 6.20
CA LYS A 168 1.80 4.54 7.59
C LYS A 168 0.59 3.78 8.16
N ILE A 169 0.82 2.58 8.68
CA ILE A 169 -0.23 1.71 9.21
C ILE A 169 0.06 1.27 10.65
N ASN A 170 -0.98 0.77 11.31
CA ASN A 170 -0.82 -0.09 12.48
C ASN A 170 -0.66 -1.54 12.03
N VAL A 171 0.24 -2.27 12.68
CA VAL A 171 0.49 -3.70 12.45
C VAL A 171 0.00 -4.58 13.60
N ASN A 172 -0.31 -3.96 14.75
CA ASN A 172 -0.83 -4.61 15.96
C ASN A 172 -2.10 -3.93 16.49
N GLY A 173 -2.83 -4.67 17.33
CA GLY A 173 -4.08 -4.21 17.94
C GLY A 173 -5.29 -4.27 17.00
N ASN A 174 -6.43 -3.78 17.50
CA ASN A 174 -7.71 -3.83 16.78
C ASN A 174 -7.71 -2.98 15.49
N ASN A 175 -6.83 -1.98 15.43
CA ASN A 175 -6.69 -1.09 14.27
C ASN A 175 -5.58 -1.56 13.32
N ALA A 176 -5.04 -2.78 13.49
CA ALA A 176 -4.03 -3.32 12.59
C ALA A 176 -4.60 -3.43 11.17
N HIS A 177 -3.78 -3.09 10.17
CA HIS A 177 -4.16 -3.27 8.77
C HIS A 177 -4.52 -4.75 8.51
N PRO A 178 -5.61 -5.05 7.78
CA PRO A 178 -6.06 -6.42 7.48
C PRO A 178 -4.95 -7.36 6.99
N LEU A 179 -4.09 -6.87 6.10
CA LEU A 179 -2.90 -7.59 5.63
C LEU A 179 -2.01 -8.08 6.80
N TYR A 180 -1.70 -7.23 7.78
CA TYR A 180 -0.84 -7.64 8.90
C TYR A 180 -1.55 -8.57 9.88
N VAL A 181 -2.88 -8.51 9.99
CA VAL A 181 -3.66 -9.52 10.71
C VAL A 181 -3.49 -10.89 10.05
N TYR A 182 -3.62 -10.95 8.72
CA TYR A 182 -3.41 -12.15 7.92
C TYR A 182 -1.97 -12.70 8.02
N LEU A 183 -0.97 -11.85 7.81
CA LEU A 183 0.44 -12.24 7.82
C LEU A 183 0.84 -12.85 9.17
N LYS A 184 0.48 -12.20 10.27
CA LYS A 184 0.74 -12.70 11.62
C LYS A 184 0.04 -14.03 11.90
N HIS A 185 -1.20 -14.17 11.44
CA HIS A 185 -1.97 -15.40 11.63
C HIS A 185 -1.36 -16.58 10.85
N LYS A 186 -0.95 -16.37 9.59
CA LYS A 186 -0.34 -17.41 8.76
C LYS A 186 1.09 -17.74 9.19
N GLN A 187 1.84 -16.73 9.63
CA GLN A 187 3.22 -16.84 10.08
C GLN A 187 3.36 -16.19 11.45
N GLY A 188 3.07 -16.98 12.48
CA GLY A 188 3.19 -16.60 13.88
C GLY A 188 4.63 -16.27 14.27
N GLY A 189 4.81 -15.67 15.46
CA GLY A 189 6.11 -15.45 16.06
C GLY A 189 6.40 -16.44 17.18
N THR A 190 7.61 -16.36 17.73
CA THR A 190 7.93 -17.06 18.98
C THR A 190 7.18 -16.40 20.13
N LEU A 191 6.33 -17.14 20.85
CA LEU A 191 5.48 -16.64 21.96
C LEU A 191 4.37 -15.66 21.53
N GLY A 192 3.68 -15.97 20.43
CA GLY A 192 2.52 -15.22 19.94
C GLY A 192 2.74 -14.64 18.55
N ASP A 193 1.68 -14.11 17.95
CA ASP A 193 1.70 -13.66 16.56
C ASP A 193 2.02 -12.17 16.39
N PHE A 194 1.92 -11.35 17.44
CA PHE A 194 2.15 -9.90 17.37
C PHE A 194 3.53 -9.51 16.83
N ILE A 195 3.60 -8.40 16.10
CA ILE A 195 4.88 -7.84 15.63
C ILE A 195 5.61 -7.27 16.85
N LYS A 196 6.84 -7.70 17.11
CA LYS A 196 7.59 -7.31 18.32
C LYS A 196 8.27 -5.95 18.21
N TRP A 197 8.70 -5.57 17.00
CA TRP A 197 9.42 -4.32 16.76
C TRP A 197 9.41 -3.92 15.28
N ASN A 198 10.02 -2.77 14.99
CA ASN A 198 10.38 -2.33 13.65
C ASN A 198 11.22 -3.39 12.91
N PHE A 199 11.06 -3.46 11.60
CA PHE A 199 11.77 -4.35 10.69
C PHE A 199 11.54 -5.84 10.93
N THR A 200 10.29 -6.24 11.23
CA THR A 200 9.89 -7.64 11.01
C THR A 200 9.63 -7.83 9.52
N LYS A 201 10.10 -8.95 8.94
CA LYS A 201 9.97 -9.25 7.52
C LYS A 201 9.17 -10.53 7.32
N PHE A 202 8.30 -10.54 6.33
CA PHE A 202 7.63 -11.73 5.83
C PHE A 202 8.12 -12.00 4.42
N ILE A 203 8.49 -13.26 4.14
CA ILE A 203 8.70 -13.73 2.77
C ILE A 203 7.38 -14.29 2.27
N ILE A 204 6.97 -13.82 1.10
CA ILE A 204 5.77 -14.28 0.39
C ILE A 204 6.22 -14.99 -0.88
N ASP A 205 5.69 -16.19 -1.12
CA ASP A 205 5.96 -16.93 -2.35
C ASP A 205 5.21 -16.37 -3.58
N LYS A 206 5.47 -16.95 -4.75
CA LYS A 206 4.84 -16.57 -6.03
C LYS A 206 3.34 -16.85 -6.11
N ASN A 207 2.77 -17.59 -5.14
CA ASN A 207 1.34 -17.87 -5.00
C ASN A 207 0.68 -16.95 -3.97
N GLY A 208 1.41 -15.99 -3.42
CA GLY A 208 0.91 -15.02 -2.46
C GLY A 208 0.78 -15.58 -1.05
N GLN A 209 1.46 -16.69 -0.73
CA GLN A 209 1.46 -17.30 0.59
C GLN A 209 2.60 -16.76 1.45
N PRO A 210 2.35 -16.36 2.70
CA PRO A 210 3.41 -16.08 3.66
C PRO A 210 4.10 -17.39 4.04
N VAL A 211 5.39 -17.54 3.71
CA VAL A 211 6.15 -18.78 3.87
C VAL A 211 7.21 -18.72 4.97
N GLU A 212 7.76 -17.53 5.24
CA GLU A 212 8.70 -17.32 6.34
C GLU A 212 8.44 -15.97 7.03
N ARG A 213 8.82 -15.88 8.31
CA ARG A 213 8.82 -14.65 9.10
C ARG A 213 10.16 -14.49 9.81
N HIS A 214 10.75 -13.31 9.70
CA HIS A 214 12.03 -12.96 10.28
C HIS A 214 11.92 -11.75 11.21
N GLY A 215 12.57 -11.85 12.35
CA GLY A 215 12.53 -10.83 13.37
C GLY A 215 13.38 -9.59 13.03
N PRO A 216 13.30 -8.56 13.88
CA PRO A 216 14.07 -7.31 13.76
C PRO A 216 15.59 -7.52 13.65
N SER A 217 16.11 -8.53 14.35
CA SER A 217 17.54 -8.85 14.43
C SER A 217 18.08 -9.62 13.23
N THR A 218 17.23 -10.12 12.32
CA THR A 218 17.66 -10.73 11.07
C THR A 218 17.93 -9.62 10.05
N ASN A 219 19.18 -9.51 9.60
CA ASN A 219 19.55 -8.54 8.57
C ASN A 219 18.92 -8.93 7.22
N PRO A 220 18.45 -7.98 6.40
CA PRO A 220 17.89 -8.31 5.09
C PRO A 220 18.82 -9.16 4.22
N LYS A 221 20.14 -8.94 4.21
CA LYS A 221 21.08 -9.77 3.43
C LYS A 221 21.06 -11.25 3.81
N ASP A 222 20.81 -11.58 5.07
CA ASP A 222 20.74 -12.96 5.51
C ASP A 222 19.51 -13.69 4.92
N LEU A 223 18.52 -12.94 4.42
CA LEU A 223 17.33 -13.48 3.77
C LEU A 223 17.63 -14.11 2.40
N ILE A 224 18.77 -13.84 1.77
CA ILE A 224 19.09 -14.38 0.44
C ILE A 224 18.95 -15.91 0.42
N LYS A 225 19.47 -16.59 1.45
CA LYS A 225 19.36 -18.05 1.59
C LYS A 225 17.91 -18.53 1.71
N SER A 226 17.04 -17.76 2.35
CA SER A 226 15.60 -18.09 2.40
C SER A 226 14.94 -17.85 1.05
N LEU A 227 15.23 -16.71 0.42
CA LEU A 227 14.62 -16.30 -0.85
C LEU A 227 14.97 -17.27 -1.99
N GLU A 228 16.19 -17.83 -2.00
CA GLU A 228 16.65 -18.84 -2.98
C GLU A 228 15.73 -20.05 -3.12
N LYS A 229 14.94 -20.38 -2.10
CA LYS A 229 13.98 -21.48 -2.14
C LYS A 229 12.74 -21.18 -3.01
N TYR A 230 12.51 -19.91 -3.35
CA TYR A 230 11.23 -19.44 -3.91
C TYR A 230 11.36 -18.75 -5.27
N TRP A 231 12.58 -18.43 -5.74
CA TRP A 231 12.84 -17.84 -7.06
C TRP A 231 12.72 -18.82 -8.22
#